data_AF-A0A819X8D7-F1
#
_entry.id   AF-A0A819X8D7-F1
#
_cell.length_a   1.000
_cell.length_b   1.000
_cell.length_c   1.000
_cell.angle_alpha   90.00
_cell.angle_beta   90.00
_cell.angle_gamma   90.00
#
_symmetry.space_group_name_H-M   'P 1'
#
loop_
_entity.id
_entity.type
_entity.pdbx_description
1 polymer ?
#
loop_
_entity_poly.entity_id
_entity_poly.type
_entity_poly.pdbx_seq_one_letter_code
_entity_poly.pdbx_strand_id
1 'polypeptide(L)'
;MHAFAFKLQKLREALGKDDKWRVRTFLVTARNGVANERALKTLEQWGLEIDETHFLGGLNKTPFLIAIDPAIFFDDSSDHIDRAKQHVPAAHILYGIRNVIPDESTTTTITAISPITTTTIKE
;
A
#
# COMPACT_ATOMS: atom_id res chain seq x y z
N MET A 1 -9.05 -2.23 -4.88
CA MET A 1 -8.88 -0.85 -4.36
C MET A 1 -10.08 -0.32 -3.57
N HIS A 2 -11.33 -0.41 -4.07
CA HIS A 2 -12.52 0.06 -3.33
C HIS A 2 -12.65 -0.53 -1.91
N ALA A 3 -12.55 -1.85 -1.76
CA ALA A 3 -12.64 -2.51 -0.45
C ALA A 3 -11.54 -2.06 0.53
N PHE A 4 -10.35 -1.72 0.02
CA PHE A 4 -9.27 -1.17 0.85
C PHE A 4 -9.62 0.24 1.35
N ALA A 5 -10.06 1.12 0.45
CA ALA A 5 -10.49 2.47 0.79
C ALA A 5 -11.64 2.46 1.82
N PHE A 6 -12.64 1.59 1.63
CA PHE A 6 -13.75 1.42 2.57
C PHE A 6 -13.28 0.95 3.96
N LYS A 7 -12.39 -0.06 4.02
CA LYS A 7 -11.85 -0.54 5.30
C LYS A 7 -11.03 0.54 6.02
N LEU A 8 -10.24 1.30 5.28
CA LEU A 8 -9.45 2.41 5.83
C LEU A 8 -10.36 3.50 6.39
N GLN A 9 -11.45 3.84 5.69
CA GLN A 9 -12.45 4.78 6.19
C GLN A 9 -13.10 4.28 7.48
N LYS A 10 -13.47 2.99 7.56
CA LYS A 10 -14.03 2.41 8.79
C LYS A 10 -13.06 2.46 9.97
N LEU A 11 -11.77 2.23 9.71
CA LEU A 11 -10.73 2.38 10.73
C LEU A 11 -10.62 3.82 11.23
N ARG A 12 -10.63 4.81 10.31
CA ARG A 12 -10.63 6.24 10.66
C ARG A 12 -11.83 6.59 11.56
N GLU A 13 -13.03 6.15 11.19
CA GLU A 13 -14.25 6.38 11.96
C GLU A 13 -14.17 5.76 13.36
N ALA A 14 -13.63 4.54 13.48
CA ALA A 14 -13.52 3.83 14.75
C ALA A 14 -12.51 4.44 15.72
N LEU A 15 -11.43 5.03 15.21
CA LEU A 15 -10.41 5.70 16.02
C LEU A 15 -10.79 7.14 16.42
N GLY A 16 -11.87 7.66 15.84
CA GLY A 16 -12.36 9.01 16.11
C GLY A 16 -11.54 10.10 15.43
N LYS A 17 -11.96 11.36 15.65
CA LYS A 17 -11.31 12.56 15.08
C LYS A 17 -10.39 13.28 16.07
N ASP A 18 -10.21 12.72 17.27
CA ASP A 18 -9.32 13.27 18.28
C ASP A 18 -7.87 13.19 17.81
N ASP A 19 -7.14 14.31 17.85
CA ASP A 19 -5.79 14.42 17.29
C ASP A 19 -4.78 13.40 17.87
N LYS A 20 -5.07 12.84 19.05
CA LYS A 20 -4.23 11.81 19.67
C LYS A 20 -4.24 10.48 18.91
N TRP A 21 -5.34 10.13 18.25
CA TRP A 21 -5.52 8.81 17.61
C TRP A 21 -6.02 8.91 16.16
N ARG A 22 -6.13 10.13 15.63
CA ARG A 22 -6.56 10.38 14.26
C ARG A 22 -5.56 9.77 13.27
N VAL A 23 -6.06 8.86 12.43
CA VAL A 23 -5.34 8.44 11.23
C VAL A 23 -5.33 9.62 10.26
N ARG A 24 -4.14 10.03 9.78
CA ARG A 24 -3.99 11.05 8.74
C ARG A 24 -3.71 10.37 7.39
N THR A 25 -4.48 10.68 6.35
CA THR A 25 -4.38 10.07 5.02
C THR A 25 -3.76 11.03 4.02
N PHE A 26 -2.73 10.53 3.33
CA PHE A 26 -2.01 11.27 2.29
C PHE A 26 -2.22 10.58 0.95
N LEU A 27 -2.62 11.34 -0.08
CA LEU A 27 -2.62 10.89 -1.46
C LEU A 27 -1.34 11.41 -2.16
N VAL A 28 -0.39 10.51 -2.43
CA VAL A 28 0.87 10.85 -3.12
C VAL A 28 0.90 10.24 -4.52
N THR A 29 0.88 11.07 -5.56
CA THR A 29 0.80 10.61 -6.96
C THR A 29 1.83 11.27 -7.86
N ALA A 30 2.44 10.48 -8.76
CA ALA A 30 3.38 10.96 -9.76
C ALA A 30 2.69 11.71 -10.93
N ARG A 31 1.35 11.75 -10.98
CA ARG A 31 0.60 12.44 -12.03
C ARG A 31 0.43 13.94 -11.72
N ASN A 32 0.23 14.77 -12.75
CA ASN A 32 -0.03 16.22 -12.61
C ASN A 32 -1.48 16.52 -12.18
N GLY A 33 -1.72 17.67 -11.54
CA GLY A 33 -3.00 18.00 -10.89
C GLY A 33 -4.22 18.05 -11.82
N VAL A 34 -4.06 18.53 -13.05
CA VAL A 34 -5.17 18.73 -14.01
C VAL A 34 -5.75 17.41 -14.55
N ALA A 35 -4.97 16.33 -14.59
CA ALA A 35 -5.42 15.01 -15.05
C ALA A 35 -6.01 14.12 -13.93
N ASN A 36 -6.03 14.61 -12.68
CA ASN A 36 -6.23 13.76 -11.50
C ASN A 36 -7.51 14.02 -10.69
N GLU A 37 -8.38 14.95 -11.09
CA GLU A 37 -9.70 15.07 -10.46
C GLU A 37 -10.41 13.71 -10.41
N ARG A 38 -10.24 12.87 -11.43
CA ARG A 38 -10.88 11.56 -11.48
C ARG A 38 -10.43 10.64 -10.35
N ALA A 39 -9.15 10.62 -9.98
CA ALA A 39 -8.65 9.75 -8.92
C ALA A 39 -9.16 10.21 -7.55
N LEU A 40 -9.12 11.52 -7.31
CA LEU A 40 -9.67 12.11 -6.08
C LEU A 40 -11.19 11.88 -6.00
N LYS A 41 -11.94 12.19 -7.06
CA LYS A 41 -13.38 11.92 -7.16
C LYS A 41 -13.71 10.45 -6.95
N THR A 42 -12.88 9.52 -7.42
CA THR A 42 -13.08 8.09 -7.19
C THR A 42 -12.94 7.74 -5.70
N LEU A 43 -11.92 8.27 -5.03
CA LEU A 43 -11.71 8.04 -3.59
C LEU A 43 -12.83 8.69 -2.76
N GLU A 44 -13.25 9.89 -3.11
CA GLU A 44 -14.40 10.59 -2.52
C GLU A 44 -15.70 9.80 -2.71
N GLN A 45 -15.98 9.30 -3.92
CA GLN A 45 -17.13 8.45 -4.21
C GLN A 45 -17.12 7.15 -3.42
N TRP A 46 -15.92 6.64 -3.09
CA TRP A 46 -15.76 5.47 -2.22
C TRP A 46 -15.85 5.82 -0.73
N GLY A 47 -15.98 7.09 -0.39
CA GLY A 47 -16.12 7.59 0.97
C GLY A 47 -14.80 7.68 1.75
N LEU A 48 -13.64 7.61 1.10
CA LEU A 48 -12.36 7.79 1.79
C LEU A 48 -12.02 9.27 1.89
N GLU A 49 -11.99 9.79 3.12
CA GLU A 49 -11.49 11.14 3.38
C GLU A 49 -9.96 11.19 3.20
N ILE A 50 -9.48 12.19 2.45
CA ILE A 50 -8.06 12.47 2.24
C ILE A 50 -7.72 13.77 2.94
N ASP A 51 -6.77 13.72 3.88
CA ASP A 51 -6.35 14.89 4.65
C ASP A 51 -5.41 15.78 3.82
N GLU A 52 -4.47 15.18 3.09
CA GLU A 52 -3.48 15.91 2.29
C GLU A 52 -3.24 15.22 0.94
N THR A 53 -3.03 16.02 -0.12
CA THR A 53 -2.74 15.50 -1.46
C THR A 53 -1.49 16.14 -2.03
N HIS A 54 -0.59 15.31 -2.57
CA HIS A 54 0.66 15.73 -3.20
C HIS A 54 0.74 15.22 -4.64
N PHE A 55 0.66 16.16 -5.59
CA PHE A 55 0.83 15.92 -7.02
C PHE A 55 2.27 16.19 -7.42
N LEU A 56 3.02 15.12 -7.71
CA LEU A 56 4.46 15.22 -7.92
C LEU A 56 4.84 15.48 -9.38
N GLY A 57 3.90 15.35 -10.33
CA GLY A 57 4.15 15.70 -11.75
C GLY A 57 5.34 15.00 -12.41
N GLY A 58 5.60 13.74 -12.03
CA GLY A 58 6.72 12.92 -12.52
C GLY A 58 7.92 12.88 -11.58
N LEU A 59 7.95 13.71 -10.53
CA LEU A 59 9.02 13.67 -9.53
C LEU A 59 8.97 12.36 -8.72
N ASN A 60 10.14 12.00 -8.18
CA ASN A 60 10.28 10.84 -7.31
C ASN A 60 9.47 11.03 -6.01
N LYS A 61 8.73 10.00 -5.60
CA LYS A 61 7.96 9.99 -4.34
C LYS A 61 8.84 9.92 -3.10
N THR A 62 10.04 9.33 -3.18
CA THR A 62 10.88 9.04 -2.02
C THR A 62 11.16 10.27 -1.13
N PRO A 63 11.59 11.44 -1.65
CA PRO A 63 11.83 12.61 -0.80
C PRO A 63 10.58 13.08 -0.04
N PHE A 64 9.40 12.95 -0.66
CA PHE A 64 8.13 13.29 -0.01
C PHE A 64 7.75 12.28 1.07
N LEU A 65 7.95 10.98 0.81
CA LEU A 65 7.70 9.95 1.81
C LEU A 65 8.60 10.11 3.04
N ILE A 66 9.87 10.48 2.85
CA ILE A 66 10.79 10.78 3.95
C ILE A 66 10.31 11.99 4.76
N ALA A 67 9.84 13.04 4.09
CA ALA A 67 9.37 14.26 4.75
C ALA A 67 8.04 14.06 5.51
N ILE A 68 7.15 13.22 4.98
CA ILE A 68 5.86 12.88 5.60
C ILE A 68 6.05 11.93 6.79
N ASP A 69 7.04 11.05 6.73
CA ASP A 69 7.30 9.98 7.71
C ASP A 69 6.04 9.15 8.05
N PRO A 70 5.40 8.52 7.04
CA PRO A 70 4.16 7.80 7.27
C PRO A 70 4.41 6.51 8.05
N ALA A 71 3.49 6.19 8.96
CA ALA A 71 3.48 4.88 9.64
C ALA A 71 3.47 3.70 8.66
N ILE A 72 2.82 3.88 7.49
CA ILE A 72 2.85 2.92 6.39
C ILE A 72 2.50 3.60 5.06
N PHE A 73 3.24 3.24 4.00
CA PHE A 73 2.98 3.64 2.63
C PHE A 73 2.39 2.48 1.81
N PHE A 74 1.40 2.76 0.97
CA PHE A 74 0.78 1.77 0.08
C PHE A 74 0.89 2.21 -1.39
N ASP A 75 1.27 1.27 -2.26
CA ASP A 75 1.29 1.47 -3.72
C ASP A 75 1.03 0.14 -4.46
N ASP A 76 0.64 0.20 -5.73
CA ASP A 76 0.42 -0.96 -6.58
C ASP A 76 1.62 -1.32 -7.47
N SER A 77 2.60 -0.42 -7.58
CA SER A 77 3.82 -0.63 -8.35
C SER A 77 4.93 -1.21 -7.47
N SER A 78 5.46 -2.37 -7.85
CA SER A 78 6.65 -2.97 -7.21
C SER A 78 7.83 -2.02 -7.17
N ASP A 79 8.09 -1.28 -8.26
CA ASP A 79 9.18 -0.31 -8.34
C ASP A 79 9.04 0.83 -7.32
N HIS A 80 7.81 1.29 -7.08
CA HIS A 80 7.57 2.29 -6.04
C HIS A 80 7.83 1.72 -4.64
N ILE A 81 7.40 0.47 -4.40
CA ILE A 81 7.62 -0.22 -3.12
C ILE A 81 9.11 -0.46 -2.88
N ASP A 82 9.86 -0.92 -3.88
CA ASP A 82 11.29 -1.22 -3.75
C ASP A 82 12.12 0.02 -3.43
N ARG A 83 11.71 1.20 -3.94
CA ARG A 83 12.33 2.48 -3.59
C ARG A 83 11.89 2.99 -2.23
N ALA A 84 10.61 2.85 -1.88
CA ALA A 84 10.08 3.37 -0.62
C ALA A 84 10.53 2.55 0.60
N LYS A 85 10.58 1.22 0.49
CA LYS A 85 10.89 0.30 1.60
C LYS A 85 12.29 0.48 2.21
N GLN A 86 13.17 1.19 1.51
CA GLN A 86 14.50 1.56 2.00
C GLN A 86 14.45 2.69 3.05
N HIS A 87 13.33 3.41 3.14
CA HIS A 87 13.20 4.62 3.95
C HIS A 87 11.98 4.62 4.87
N VAL A 88 10.86 4.01 4.44
CA VAL A 88 9.60 4.00 5.19
C VAL A 88 8.96 2.61 5.14
N PRO A 89 8.15 2.22 6.13
CA PRO A 89 7.34 1.00 6.03
C PRO A 89 6.45 1.05 4.78
N ALA A 90 6.54 0.03 3.93
CA ALA A 90 5.83 0.00 2.65
C ALA A 90 5.12 -1.34 2.45
N ALA A 91 3.88 -1.29 1.95
CA ALA A 91 3.06 -2.45 1.63
C ALA A 91 2.61 -2.42 0.17
N HIS A 92 2.93 -3.49 -0.56
CA HIS A 92 2.50 -3.66 -1.94
C HIS A 92 1.05 -4.13 -2.00
N ILE A 93 0.21 -3.39 -2.71
CA ILE A 93 -1.17 -3.79 -2.98
C ILE A 93 -1.16 -4.72 -4.19
N LEU A 94 -1.41 -6.00 -3.96
CA LEU A 94 -1.45 -7.03 -5.01
C LEU A 94 -2.62 -6.86 -5.99
N TYR A 95 -3.71 -6.20 -5.58
CA TYR A 95 -4.86 -5.92 -6.44
C TYR A 95 -4.77 -4.52 -7.07
N GLY A 96 -4.12 -4.42 -8.22
CA GLY A 96 -3.95 -3.19 -8.99
C GLY A 96 -4.03 -3.46 -10.50
N ILE A 97 -4.31 -2.43 -11.30
CA ILE A 97 -4.43 -2.54 -12.78
C ILE A 97 -3.12 -3.07 -13.40
N ARG A 98 -1.99 -2.86 -12.71
CA ARG A 98 -0.66 -3.29 -13.12
C ARG A 98 -0.29 -4.70 -12.70
N ASN A 99 -1.02 -5.30 -11.77
CA ASN A 99 -0.70 -6.63 -11.28
C ASN A 99 -1.51 -7.64 -12.09
N VAL A 100 -0.80 -8.49 -12.84
CA VAL A 100 -1.39 -9.69 -13.43
C VAL A 100 -1.77 -10.60 -12.27
N ILE A 101 -3.06 -10.95 -12.16
CA ILE A 101 -3.50 -12.00 -11.24
C ILE A 101 -2.80 -13.29 -11.73
N PRO A 102 -1.95 -13.94 -10.93
CA PRO A 102 -1.42 -15.24 -11.30
C PRO A 102 -2.62 -16.16 -11.51
N ASP A 103 -2.67 -16.81 -12.67
CA ASP A 103 -3.70 -17.81 -12.94
C ASP A 103 -3.58 -18.92 -11.87
N GLU A 104 -4.67 -19.18 -11.13
CA GLU A 104 -4.73 -20.28 -10.16
C GLU A 104 -4.40 -21.64 -10.78
N SER A 105 -4.44 -21.77 -12.12
CA SER A 105 -4.02 -22.96 -12.86
C SER A 105 -2.50 -23.19 -12.86
N THR A 106 -1.67 -22.20 -12.50
CA THR A 106 -0.20 -22.34 -12.42
C THR A 106 0.30 -22.68 -11.01
N THR A 107 -0.30 -23.70 -10.39
CA THR A 107 0.38 -24.44 -9.31
C THR A 107 1.42 -25.38 -9.95
N THR A 108 2.52 -24.81 -10.45
CA THR A 108 3.69 -25.60 -10.84
C THR A 108 4.52 -25.89 -9.60
N THR A 109 4.42 -27.14 -9.13
CA THR A 109 5.39 -27.91 -8.35
C THR A 109 6.39 -27.10 -7.52
N ILE A 110 6.03 -26.84 -6.26
CA ILE A 110 7.05 -26.64 -5.21
C ILE A 110 7.74 -28.00 -5.05
N THR A 111 8.96 -28.11 -5.57
CA THR A 111 9.87 -29.24 -5.33
C THR A 111 9.98 -29.48 -3.83
N ALA A 112 9.74 -30.72 -3.43
CA ALA A 112 9.81 -31.21 -2.07
C ALA A 112 11.10 -30.77 -1.36
N ILE A 113 10.94 -29.94 -0.34
CA ILE A 113 11.92 -29.80 0.74
C ILE A 113 12.08 -31.17 1.41
N SER A 114 13.30 -31.72 1.38
CA SER A 114 13.63 -32.97 2.06
C SER A 114 13.40 -32.84 3.58
N PRO A 115 12.88 -33.87 4.26
CA PRO A 115 12.60 -33.79 5.68
C PRO A 115 13.90 -33.66 6.48
N ILE A 116 13.91 -32.68 7.41
CA ILE A 116 14.94 -32.53 8.43
C ILE A 116 14.96 -33.82 9.27
N THR A 117 16.12 -34.48 9.32
CA THR A 117 16.31 -35.66 10.17
C THR A 117 16.44 -35.20 11.61
N THR A 118 15.39 -35.41 12.41
CA THR A 118 15.46 -35.26 13.87
C THR A 118 16.38 -36.33 14.45
N THR A 119 17.60 -35.95 14.81
CA THR A 119 18.46 -36.81 15.64
C THR A 119 17.92 -36.78 17.06
N THR A 120 17.30 -37.88 17.48
CA THR A 120 16.94 -38.12 18.88
C THR A 120 18.23 -38.26 19.69
N ILE A 121 18.48 -37.29 20.57
CA ILE A 121 19.48 -37.42 21.63
C ILE A 121 18.83 -38.27 22.72
N LYS A 122 19.26 -39.53 22.84
CA LYS A 122 19.09 -40.33 24.07
C LYS A 122 20.41 -40.26 24.83
N GLU A 123 20.27 -40.11 26.14
CA GLU A 123 21.30 -39.96 27.18
C GLU A 123 22.56 -40.82 26.99
#